data_AF-A0A8S9YIS6-F1
#
_entry.id   AF-A0A8S9YIS6-F1
#
_cell.length_a   1.000
_cell.length_b   1.000
_cell.length_c   1.000
_cell.angle_alpha   90.00
_cell.angle_beta   90.00
_cell.angle_gamma   90.00
#
_symmetry.space_group_name_H-M   'P 1'
#
loop_
_entity.id
_entity.type
_entity.pdbx_description
1 polymer ?
#
loop_
_entity_poly.entity_id
_entity_poly.type
_entity_poly.pdbx_seq_one_letter_code
_entity_poly.pdbx_strand_id
1 'polypeptide(L)'
;MDCTAGVELKVLNALRPRLTELVSIWEYVGYNEEERADHLSQATQKLRCTLEDIIAQENAARLDMEQLIERKRREVAELCQQLRIPSYLPDRSLSSNDLLKVLQQKSEELFELKSARCTEYTRLRERVLRLSELLQDSTNVDLKRMAEFPELSHSIRGANGDQENSVLSVCIPTEQQIRDLLAVHEQLNAIYAPLAAQYISLREDITRIARDIAYEPQSDQELEILKAVGLVDSQASSAAASTPGVVRRLSETTRPLVNGSVSTKSDVSTSSVPTPDFLEPPVNQETLKWLTDWRFKLVKEKARLVGMCEELRAYLTTMWLRLDKPVAEQAQFLNKYSGYKPDTLEALQEEVDRCQQLKWEKLDTYLDRLNAEATKLARLCCMDEKIVELPTNQDSTDPEVVANHLETVLEHLNQTYSLYKPIFESIGVYEELWQALSEVELRLKDPAIFSNRGGILLKTEKEKKRLTKELQRAEQDTLTVIEQYELKTKSVFKLSNGQTFKDYIADRSSGGKQHARDLSRVRRSVVSTNSRPASTHTSAPPGAPT
;
A
#
# COMPACT_ATOMS: atom_id res chain seq x y z
N MET A 1 33.05 54.93 -57.15
CA MET A 1 34.42 55.40 -57.43
C MET A 1 34.72 56.74 -56.75
N ASP A 2 34.04 57.09 -55.65
CA ASP A 2 34.18 58.42 -55.00
C ASP A 2 35.04 58.40 -53.71
N CYS A 3 35.51 57.24 -53.26
CA CYS A 3 36.27 57.13 -52.01
C CYS A 3 37.70 57.67 -52.13
N THR A 4 38.37 57.46 -53.27
CA THR A 4 39.76 57.91 -53.49
C THR A 4 39.84 59.43 -53.50
N ALA A 5 38.97 60.09 -54.27
CA ALA A 5 38.83 61.54 -54.29
C ALA A 5 38.50 62.12 -52.90
N GLY A 6 37.69 61.40 -52.10
CA GLY A 6 37.35 61.81 -50.74
C GLY A 6 38.50 61.71 -49.73
N VAL A 7 39.36 60.68 -49.83
CA VAL A 7 40.53 60.50 -48.95
C VAL A 7 41.61 61.52 -49.30
N GLU A 8 41.91 61.70 -50.58
CA GLU A 8 42.89 62.67 -51.07
C GLU A 8 42.51 64.11 -50.65
N LEU A 9 41.24 64.49 -50.84
CA LEU A 9 40.76 65.83 -50.48
C LEU A 9 40.85 66.10 -48.97
N LYS A 10 40.58 65.09 -48.13
CA LYS A 10 40.69 65.21 -46.67
C LYS A 10 42.13 65.44 -46.22
N VAL A 11 43.09 64.68 -46.78
CA VAL A 11 44.52 64.83 -46.46
C VAL A 11 45.02 66.21 -46.91
N LEU A 12 44.68 66.62 -48.14
CA LEU A 12 45.10 67.93 -48.68
C LEU A 12 44.52 69.10 -47.87
N ASN A 13 43.26 69.02 -47.45
CA ASN A 13 42.64 70.05 -46.61
C ASN A 13 43.25 70.12 -45.21
N ALA A 14 43.70 68.99 -44.64
CA ALA A 14 44.38 68.97 -43.35
C ALA A 14 45.79 69.56 -43.40
N LEU A 15 46.53 69.35 -44.49
CA LEU A 15 47.90 69.85 -44.67
C LEU A 15 47.95 71.33 -45.07
N ARG A 16 46.95 71.82 -45.80
CA ARG A 16 46.89 73.21 -46.31
C ARG A 16 47.19 74.31 -45.28
N PRO A 17 46.58 74.36 -44.08
CA PRO A 17 46.86 75.41 -43.09
C PRO A 17 48.31 75.38 -42.55
N ARG A 18 48.92 74.19 -42.48
CA ARG A 18 50.31 74.02 -42.03
C ARG A 18 51.30 74.41 -43.11
N LEU A 19 50.96 74.16 -44.37
CA LEU A 19 51.73 74.66 -45.51
C LEU A 19 51.67 76.19 -45.61
N THR A 20 50.51 76.82 -45.36
CA THR A 20 50.42 78.29 -45.34
C THR A 20 51.22 78.91 -44.19
N GLU A 21 51.22 78.28 -43.02
CA GLU A 21 52.04 78.68 -41.87
C GLU A 21 53.54 78.54 -42.19
N LEU A 22 53.96 77.43 -42.81
CA LEU A 22 55.34 77.19 -43.25
C LEU A 22 55.80 78.25 -44.27
N VAL A 23 54.96 78.60 -45.24
CA VAL A 23 55.24 79.67 -46.21
C VAL A 23 55.42 81.02 -45.51
N SER A 24 54.55 81.36 -44.54
CA SER A 24 54.68 82.61 -43.79
C SER A 24 55.98 82.69 -42.97
N ILE A 25 56.46 81.56 -42.42
CA ILE A 25 57.74 81.48 -41.71
C ILE A 25 58.90 81.65 -42.69
N TRP A 26 58.81 81.05 -43.89
CA TRP A 26 59.85 81.21 -44.91
C TRP A 26 59.96 82.64 -45.45
N GLU A 27 58.84 83.34 -45.56
CA GLU A 27 58.78 84.77 -45.88
C GLU A 27 59.39 85.64 -44.78
N TYR A 28 59.14 85.30 -43.50
CA TYR A 28 59.71 86.01 -42.36
C TYR A 28 61.23 85.83 -42.21
N VAL A 29 61.74 84.62 -42.44
CA VAL A 29 63.18 84.30 -42.32
C VAL A 29 63.97 84.72 -43.56
N GLY A 30 63.34 84.78 -44.74
CA GLY A 30 63.98 85.22 -45.97
C GLY A 30 64.73 84.13 -46.74
N TYR A 31 64.31 82.86 -46.66
CA TYR A 31 64.93 81.75 -47.41
C TYR A 31 64.83 81.94 -48.94
N ASN A 32 65.86 81.53 -49.68
CA ASN A 32 65.91 81.55 -51.14
C ASN A 32 65.02 80.44 -51.78
N GLU A 33 64.71 80.54 -53.07
CA GLU A 33 63.86 79.55 -53.77
C GLU A 33 64.44 78.12 -53.72
N GLU A 34 65.76 77.97 -53.82
CA GLU A 34 66.45 76.67 -53.72
C GLU A 34 66.32 76.05 -52.31
N GLU A 35 66.52 76.83 -51.25
CA GLU A 35 66.40 76.37 -49.85
C GLU A 35 64.95 76.01 -49.49
N ARG A 36 63.98 76.78 -50.01
CA ARG A 36 62.55 76.46 -49.86
C ARG A 36 62.19 75.17 -50.60
N ALA A 37 62.73 74.97 -51.80
CA ALA A 37 62.54 73.74 -52.57
C ALA A 37 63.15 72.53 -51.85
N ASP A 38 64.32 72.67 -51.22
CA ASP A 38 64.96 71.62 -50.43
C ASP A 38 64.16 71.28 -49.16
N HIS A 39 63.70 72.27 -48.41
CA HIS A 39 62.84 72.04 -47.25
C HIS A 39 61.50 71.40 -47.64
N LEU A 40 60.89 71.81 -48.76
CA LEU A 40 59.66 71.22 -49.29
C LEU A 40 59.89 69.77 -49.77
N SER A 41 61.03 69.52 -50.43
CA SER A 41 61.45 68.19 -50.88
C SER A 41 61.63 67.25 -49.67
N GLN A 42 62.29 67.71 -48.61
CA GLN A 42 62.45 66.95 -47.36
C GLN A 42 61.10 66.67 -46.68
N ALA A 43 60.17 67.63 -46.64
CA ALA A 43 58.84 67.44 -46.08
C ALA A 43 57.99 66.46 -46.92
N THR A 44 58.06 66.58 -48.25
CA THR A 44 57.37 65.69 -49.19
C THR A 44 57.93 64.27 -49.11
N GLN A 45 59.24 64.13 -48.99
CA GLN A 45 59.89 62.83 -48.82
C GLN A 45 59.46 62.15 -47.51
N LYS A 46 59.38 62.90 -46.39
CA LYS A 46 58.86 62.37 -45.13
C LYS A 46 57.41 61.90 -45.27
N LEU A 47 56.54 62.72 -45.88
CA LEU A 47 55.15 62.35 -46.12
C LEU A 47 55.04 61.09 -47.00
N ARG A 48 55.86 61.01 -48.06
CA ARG A 48 55.92 59.85 -48.94
C ARG A 48 56.33 58.58 -48.18
N CYS A 49 57.42 58.62 -47.42
CA CYS A 49 57.84 57.46 -46.61
C CYS A 49 56.74 57.02 -45.64
N THR A 50 56.07 57.94 -44.96
CA THR A 50 54.97 57.58 -44.05
C THR A 50 53.78 56.93 -44.75
N LEU A 51 53.43 57.38 -45.97
CA LEU A 51 52.36 56.76 -46.76
C LEU A 51 52.76 55.37 -47.27
N GLU A 52 54.01 55.20 -47.70
CA GLU A 52 54.56 53.90 -48.09
C GLU A 52 54.54 52.90 -46.90
N ASP A 53 54.88 53.36 -45.69
CA ASP A 53 54.79 52.55 -44.47
C ASP A 53 53.34 52.14 -44.14
N ILE A 54 52.39 53.07 -44.24
CA ILE A 54 50.96 52.77 -44.01
C ILE A 54 50.44 51.78 -45.06
N ILE A 55 50.79 51.96 -46.34
CA ILE A 55 50.41 51.04 -47.42
C ILE A 55 51.01 49.65 -47.16
N ALA A 56 52.27 49.57 -46.73
CA ALA A 56 52.90 48.30 -46.38
C ALA A 56 52.17 47.62 -45.20
N GLN A 57 51.82 48.38 -44.16
CA GLN A 57 51.07 47.89 -43.00
C GLN A 57 49.67 47.37 -43.38
N GLU A 58 48.90 48.13 -44.17
CA GLU A 58 47.57 47.74 -44.62
C GLU A 58 47.61 46.51 -45.56
N ASN A 59 48.62 46.44 -46.43
CA ASN A 59 48.81 45.25 -47.28
C ASN A 59 49.20 44.01 -46.47
N ALA A 60 50.04 44.16 -45.44
CA ALA A 60 50.35 43.07 -44.52
C ALA A 60 49.09 42.60 -43.77
N ALA A 61 48.28 43.53 -43.23
CA ALA A 61 47.02 43.21 -42.57
C ALA A 61 46.02 42.51 -43.52
N ARG A 62 45.95 42.92 -44.80
CA ARG A 62 45.14 42.25 -45.83
C ARG A 62 45.59 40.80 -46.06
N LEU A 63 46.90 40.57 -46.18
CA LEU A 63 47.45 39.22 -46.37
C LEU A 63 47.18 38.33 -45.15
N ASP A 64 47.35 38.86 -43.94
CA ASP A 64 47.05 38.14 -42.69
C ASP A 64 45.56 37.76 -42.61
N MET A 65 44.67 38.66 -43.04
CA MET A 65 43.23 38.39 -43.11
C MET A 65 42.91 37.29 -44.13
N GLU A 66 43.51 37.32 -45.33
CA GLU A 66 43.33 36.27 -46.34
C GLU A 66 43.82 34.90 -45.85
N GLN A 67 44.97 34.86 -45.17
CA GLN A 67 45.48 33.64 -44.54
C GLN A 67 44.56 33.12 -43.43
N LEU A 68 43.96 34.02 -42.64
CA LEU A 68 43.00 33.65 -41.60
C LEU A 68 41.70 33.09 -42.20
N ILE A 69 41.17 33.73 -43.25
CA ILE A 69 40.00 33.24 -43.99
C ILE A 69 40.27 31.84 -44.54
N GLU A 70 41.43 31.62 -45.15
CA GLU A 70 41.75 30.31 -45.73
C GLU A 70 41.95 29.22 -44.66
N ARG A 71 42.49 29.58 -43.49
CA ARG A 71 42.51 28.69 -42.33
C ARG A 71 41.10 28.34 -41.86
N LYS A 72 40.21 29.34 -41.75
CA LYS A 72 38.82 29.12 -41.33
C LYS A 72 38.01 28.34 -42.35
N ARG A 73 38.22 28.53 -43.65
CA ARG A 73 37.63 27.69 -44.71
C ARG A 73 38.04 26.23 -44.57
N ARG A 74 39.33 25.96 -44.35
CA ARG A 74 39.83 24.61 -44.11
C ARG A 74 39.23 23.98 -42.85
N GLU A 75 39.17 24.72 -41.75
CA GLU A 75 38.54 24.27 -40.50
C GLU A 75 37.05 23.90 -40.70
N VAL A 76 36.28 24.78 -41.35
CA VAL A 76 34.86 24.51 -41.65
C VAL A 76 34.70 23.31 -42.59
N ALA A 77 35.53 23.19 -43.62
CA ALA A 77 35.50 22.05 -44.54
C ALA A 77 35.82 20.73 -43.83
N GLU A 78 36.81 20.74 -42.93
CA GLU A 78 37.18 19.59 -42.10
C GLU A 78 36.03 19.21 -41.15
N LEU A 79 35.41 20.19 -40.48
CA LEU A 79 34.25 19.94 -39.61
C LEU A 79 33.04 19.40 -40.39
N CYS A 80 32.74 19.95 -41.57
CA CYS A 80 31.71 19.43 -42.47
C CYS A 80 32.00 17.97 -42.86
N GLN A 81 33.25 17.66 -43.21
CA GLN A 81 33.67 16.29 -43.55
C GLN A 81 33.53 15.34 -42.37
N GLN A 82 34.02 15.72 -41.18
CA GLN A 82 33.93 14.91 -39.97
C GLN A 82 32.47 14.65 -39.56
N LEU A 83 31.58 15.64 -39.71
CA LEU A 83 30.15 15.53 -39.41
C LEU A 83 29.33 14.88 -40.53
N ARG A 84 29.94 14.59 -41.68
CA ARG A 84 29.31 14.10 -42.92
C ARG A 84 28.18 15.00 -43.43
N ILE A 85 28.37 16.31 -43.31
CA ILE A 85 27.44 17.35 -43.78
C ILE A 85 27.98 17.93 -45.10
N PRO A 86 27.12 18.38 -46.04
CA PRO A 86 27.56 19.06 -47.26
C PRO A 86 28.55 20.20 -46.98
N SER A 87 29.50 20.40 -47.89
CA SER A 87 30.49 21.46 -47.76
C SER A 87 29.82 22.83 -47.71
N TYR A 88 30.25 23.66 -46.75
CA TYR A 88 29.75 25.01 -46.63
C TYR A 88 30.33 25.91 -47.72
N LEU A 89 29.46 26.55 -48.50
CA LEU A 89 29.82 27.48 -49.56
C LEU A 89 29.30 28.89 -49.21
N PRO A 90 30.15 29.80 -48.72
CA PRO A 90 29.76 31.18 -48.45
C PRO A 90 29.42 31.95 -49.73
N ASP A 91 28.59 32.99 -49.60
CA ASP A 91 28.22 33.88 -50.70
C ASP A 91 29.45 34.61 -51.27
N ARG A 92 29.57 34.60 -52.60
CA ARG A 92 30.73 35.20 -53.31
C ARG A 92 30.73 36.73 -53.30
N SER A 93 29.64 37.37 -52.88
CA SER A 93 29.47 38.83 -52.84
C SER A 93 29.92 39.46 -51.52
N LEU A 94 30.34 38.67 -50.53
CA LEU A 94 30.71 39.16 -49.20
C LEU A 94 32.07 39.89 -49.22
N SER A 95 32.19 40.93 -48.39
CA SER A 95 33.49 41.54 -48.09
C SER A 95 34.38 40.57 -47.32
N SER A 96 35.70 40.73 -47.35
CA SER A 96 36.62 39.85 -46.61
C SER A 96 36.33 39.81 -45.11
N ASN A 97 35.90 40.93 -44.52
CA ASN A 97 35.51 41.01 -43.11
C ASN A 97 34.21 40.23 -42.83
N ASP A 98 33.20 40.40 -43.69
CA ASP A 98 31.91 39.71 -43.50
C ASP A 98 32.05 38.21 -43.79
N LEU A 99 32.87 37.83 -44.77
CA LEU A 99 33.21 36.45 -45.05
C LEU A 99 33.89 35.78 -43.85
N LEU A 100 34.85 36.47 -43.19
CA LEU A 100 35.50 35.96 -42.00
C LEU A 100 34.49 35.74 -40.86
N LYS A 101 33.60 36.71 -40.60
CA LYS A 101 32.56 36.60 -39.56
C LYS A 101 31.63 35.41 -39.82
N VAL A 102 31.16 35.25 -41.06
CA VAL A 102 30.27 34.16 -41.45
C VAL A 102 30.98 32.79 -41.30
N LEU A 103 32.26 32.70 -41.67
CA LEU A 103 33.05 31.48 -41.47
C LEU A 103 33.29 31.17 -39.99
N GLN A 104 33.52 32.20 -39.16
CA GLN A 104 33.65 32.03 -37.71
C GLN A 104 32.36 31.51 -37.09
N GLN A 105 31.23 32.16 -37.37
CA GLN A 105 29.91 31.71 -36.92
C GLN A 105 29.64 30.27 -37.37
N LYS A 106 29.91 29.94 -38.64
CA LYS A 106 29.71 28.57 -39.13
C LYS A 106 30.62 27.56 -38.43
N SER A 107 31.87 27.92 -38.13
CA SER A 107 32.78 27.05 -37.39
C SER A 107 32.30 26.77 -35.97
N GLU A 108 31.74 27.79 -35.30
CA GLU A 108 31.15 27.68 -33.96
C GLU A 108 29.93 26.76 -33.98
N GLU A 109 28.98 26.98 -34.90
CA GLU A 109 27.79 26.13 -35.07
C GLU A 109 28.15 24.66 -35.29
N LEU A 110 29.14 24.37 -36.15
CA LEU A 110 29.58 23.00 -36.42
C LEU A 110 30.31 22.38 -35.23
N PHE A 111 31.07 23.18 -34.48
CA PHE A 111 31.73 22.71 -33.26
C PHE A 111 30.73 22.37 -32.16
N GLU A 112 29.71 23.20 -31.95
CA GLU A 112 28.61 22.92 -31.02
C GLU A 112 27.86 21.64 -31.41
N LEU A 113 27.56 21.45 -32.70
CA LEU A 113 26.91 20.23 -33.17
C LEU A 113 27.78 18.99 -32.94
N LYS A 114 29.09 19.07 -33.19
CA LYS A 114 30.06 18.01 -32.89
C LYS A 114 30.06 17.69 -31.40
N SER A 115 30.13 18.71 -30.55
CA SER A 115 30.13 18.56 -29.09
C SER A 115 28.84 17.88 -28.63
N ALA A 116 27.68 18.35 -29.08
CA ALA A 116 26.37 17.78 -28.75
C ALA A 116 26.28 16.29 -29.12
N ARG A 117 26.63 15.92 -30.38
CA ARG A 117 26.61 14.52 -30.84
C ARG A 117 27.53 13.62 -30.00
N CYS A 118 28.73 14.09 -29.66
CA CYS A 118 29.63 13.35 -28.80
C CYS A 118 29.07 13.16 -27.39
N THR A 119 28.51 14.21 -26.79
CA THR A 119 27.92 14.13 -25.44
C THR A 119 26.72 13.19 -25.38
N GLU A 120 25.85 13.25 -26.39
CA GLU A 120 24.68 12.37 -26.48
C GLU A 120 25.11 10.91 -26.63
N TYR A 121 26.03 10.62 -27.55
CA TYR A 121 26.57 9.28 -27.75
C TYR A 121 27.20 8.71 -26.48
N THR A 122 28.06 9.49 -25.80
CA THR A 122 28.72 9.04 -24.56
C THR A 122 27.68 8.73 -23.48
N ARG A 123 26.73 9.64 -23.25
CA ARG A 123 25.66 9.46 -22.26
C ARG A 123 24.81 8.22 -22.56
N LEU A 124 24.41 8.04 -23.81
CA LEU A 124 23.61 6.88 -24.23
C LEU A 124 24.38 5.58 -24.07
N ARG A 125 25.66 5.56 -24.45
CA ARG A 125 26.52 4.39 -24.31
C ARG A 125 26.67 3.99 -22.84
N GLU A 126 26.94 4.95 -21.96
CA GLU A 126 27.00 4.70 -20.51
C GLU A 126 25.68 4.09 -19.98
N ARG A 127 24.55 4.62 -20.42
CA ARG A 127 23.23 4.11 -20.02
C ARG A 127 22.98 2.69 -20.51
N VAL A 128 23.31 2.41 -21.77
CA VAL A 128 23.17 1.07 -22.35
C VAL A 128 24.06 0.05 -21.64
N LEU A 129 25.31 0.42 -21.31
CA LEU A 129 26.20 -0.43 -20.54
C LEU A 129 25.63 -0.72 -19.15
N ARG A 130 25.11 0.30 -18.47
CA ARG A 130 24.48 0.12 -17.16
C ARG A 130 23.26 -0.80 -17.23
N LEU A 131 22.36 -0.61 -18.19
CA LEU A 131 21.21 -1.49 -18.40
C LEU A 131 21.65 -2.93 -18.72
N SER A 132 22.70 -3.08 -19.52
CA SER A 132 23.26 -4.40 -19.88
C SER A 132 23.84 -5.12 -18.66
N GLU A 133 24.52 -4.39 -17.79
CA GLU A 133 25.04 -4.90 -16.51
C GLU A 133 23.91 -5.30 -15.55
N LEU A 134 22.82 -4.52 -15.48
CA LEU A 134 21.68 -4.83 -14.64
C LEU A 134 20.89 -6.06 -15.12
N LEU A 135 20.90 -6.33 -16.43
CA LEU A 135 20.16 -7.43 -17.07
C LEU A 135 20.98 -8.72 -17.26
N GLN A 136 22.04 -8.91 -16.45
CA GLN A 136 23.22 -9.80 -16.55
C GLN A 136 23.10 -11.23 -17.14
N ASP A 137 21.91 -11.74 -17.48
CA ASP A 137 21.69 -13.06 -18.09
C ASP A 137 21.06 -13.05 -19.50
N SER A 138 20.50 -11.93 -19.99
CA SER A 138 19.80 -11.88 -21.30
C SER A 138 20.61 -11.29 -22.47
N THR A 139 21.79 -10.72 -22.19
CA THR A 139 22.40 -9.67 -23.03
C THR A 139 23.76 -10.03 -23.66
N ASN A 140 24.19 -11.30 -23.71
CA ASN A 140 25.44 -11.64 -24.41
C ASN A 140 25.42 -11.18 -25.89
N VAL A 141 24.23 -11.14 -26.49
CA VAL A 141 23.99 -10.59 -27.84
C VAL A 141 24.12 -9.06 -27.87
N ASP A 142 23.64 -8.36 -26.85
CA ASP A 142 23.70 -6.90 -26.78
C ASP A 142 25.10 -6.39 -26.37
N LEU A 143 25.86 -7.13 -25.58
CA LEU A 143 27.29 -6.85 -25.32
C LEU A 143 28.11 -6.94 -26.60
N LYS A 144 27.76 -7.87 -27.52
CA LYS A 144 28.37 -7.93 -28.86
C LYS A 144 27.98 -6.74 -29.73
N ARG A 145 26.70 -6.33 -29.72
CA ARG A 145 26.26 -5.09 -30.37
C ARG A 145 26.94 -3.87 -29.77
N MET A 146 27.23 -3.87 -28.47
CA MET A 146 27.97 -2.80 -27.82
C MET A 146 29.44 -2.72 -28.23
N ALA A 147 30.05 -3.83 -28.64
CA ALA A 147 31.38 -3.80 -29.26
C ALA A 147 31.36 -3.10 -30.64
N GLU A 148 30.20 -2.98 -31.28
CA GLU A 148 30.00 -2.20 -32.52
C GLU A 148 29.98 -0.68 -32.26
N PHE A 149 29.83 -0.26 -30.98
CA PHE A 149 29.80 1.13 -30.53
C PHE A 149 30.98 1.45 -29.58
N PRO A 150 32.20 1.69 -30.12
CA PRO A 150 33.40 1.93 -29.34
C PRO A 150 33.36 3.26 -28.56
N GLU A 151 34.22 3.38 -27.56
CA GLU A 151 34.39 4.64 -26.82
C GLU A 151 34.97 5.74 -27.70
N LEU A 152 34.47 6.96 -27.48
CA LEU A 152 35.13 8.14 -28.00
C LEU A 152 36.40 8.34 -27.20
N SER A 153 37.54 7.98 -27.78
CA SER A 153 38.84 8.17 -27.15
C SER A 153 39.09 9.66 -26.92
N HIS A 154 39.11 10.06 -25.64
CA HIS A 154 39.71 11.32 -25.25
C HIS A 154 41.22 11.15 -25.34
N SER A 155 41.88 11.85 -26.27
CA SER A 155 43.34 11.90 -26.28
C SER A 155 43.86 12.42 -24.94
N ILE A 156 44.33 11.53 -24.08
CA ILE A 156 45.43 11.87 -23.18
C ILE A 156 46.66 11.92 -24.08
N ARG A 157 47.19 13.14 -24.28
CA ARG A 157 48.48 13.37 -24.91
C ARG A 157 49.56 12.69 -24.07
N GLY A 158 49.82 11.42 -24.36
CA GLY A 158 50.93 10.66 -23.81
C GLY A 158 52.23 11.23 -24.38
N ALA A 159 53.07 11.77 -23.51
CA ALA A 159 54.48 11.95 -23.80
C ALA A 159 55.12 10.58 -23.90
N ASN A 160 55.36 10.10 -25.11
CA ASN A 160 56.57 9.38 -25.54
C ASN A 160 56.40 8.97 -27.00
N GLY A 161 57.45 9.25 -27.80
CA GLY A 161 57.59 8.72 -29.16
C GLY A 161 57.47 7.18 -29.13
N ASP A 162 56.92 6.54 -30.14
CA ASP A 162 57.48 6.41 -31.47
C ASP A 162 56.41 5.85 -32.42
N GLN A 163 56.73 5.98 -33.70
CA GLN A 163 55.98 5.57 -34.90
C GLN A 163 54.80 4.60 -34.70
N GLU A 164 53.61 5.07 -35.08
CA GLU A 164 52.78 4.39 -36.07
C GLU A 164 51.82 5.39 -36.75
N ASN A 165 51.96 5.49 -38.08
CA ASN A 165 51.00 6.17 -38.95
C ASN A 165 49.69 5.38 -38.93
N SER A 166 48.79 5.74 -38.04
CA SER A 166 47.36 5.60 -38.26
C SER A 166 46.70 6.86 -37.74
N VAL A 167 46.26 7.70 -38.66
CA VAL A 167 45.46 8.90 -38.36
C VAL A 167 44.18 8.40 -37.71
N LEU A 168 44.18 8.24 -36.38
CA LEU A 168 42.98 8.09 -35.57
C LEU A 168 42.27 9.44 -35.59
N SER A 169 41.59 9.69 -36.70
CA SER A 169 40.49 10.63 -36.78
C SER A 169 39.58 10.35 -35.59
N VAL A 170 39.38 11.35 -34.74
CA VAL A 170 38.31 11.36 -33.73
C VAL A 170 37.02 11.10 -34.51
N CYS A 171 36.59 9.84 -34.54
CA CYS A 171 35.43 9.44 -35.31
C CYS A 171 34.21 10.00 -34.59
N ILE A 172 33.74 11.18 -35.02
CA ILE A 172 32.51 11.76 -34.50
C ILE A 172 31.39 10.77 -34.80
N PRO A 173 30.57 10.37 -33.81
CA PRO A 173 29.45 9.49 -34.04
C PRO A 173 28.55 10.06 -35.14
N THR A 174 28.25 9.21 -36.12
CA THR A 174 27.26 9.54 -37.12
C THR A 174 25.88 9.54 -36.50
N GLU A 175 24.97 10.32 -37.08
CA GLU A 175 23.57 10.36 -36.63
C GLU A 175 22.88 9.00 -36.75
N GLN A 176 23.32 8.15 -37.68
CA GLN A 176 22.85 6.77 -37.78
C GLN A 176 23.32 5.93 -36.58
N GLN A 177 24.60 6.03 -36.20
CA GLN A 177 25.13 5.31 -35.03
C GLN A 177 24.44 5.70 -33.73
N ILE A 178 24.12 7.00 -33.55
CA ILE A 178 23.35 7.46 -32.39
C ILE A 178 21.94 6.85 -32.41
N ARG A 179 21.26 6.84 -33.56
CA ARG A 179 19.94 6.22 -33.72
C ARG A 179 19.96 4.70 -33.46
N ASP A 180 20.98 4.00 -33.94
CA ASP A 180 21.11 2.56 -33.73
C ASP A 180 21.38 2.25 -32.25
N LEU A 181 22.23 3.05 -31.58
CA LEU A 181 22.48 2.95 -30.14
C LEU A 181 21.23 3.28 -29.31
N LEU A 182 20.44 4.27 -29.73
CA LEU A 182 19.12 4.57 -29.13
C LEU A 182 18.16 3.38 -29.24
N ALA A 183 18.13 2.70 -30.39
CA ALA A 183 17.28 1.52 -30.57
C ALA A 183 17.70 0.36 -29.64
N VAL A 184 19.00 0.17 -29.42
CA VAL A 184 19.51 -0.81 -28.42
C VAL A 184 19.10 -0.39 -27.01
N HIS A 185 19.26 0.88 -26.66
CA HIS A 185 18.80 1.42 -25.38
C HIS A 185 17.31 1.17 -25.14
N GLU A 186 16.46 1.45 -26.13
CA GLU A 186 15.02 1.24 -26.04
C GLU A 186 14.67 -0.24 -25.84
N GLN A 187 15.34 -1.15 -26.55
CA GLN A 187 15.15 -2.60 -26.39
C GLN A 187 15.48 -3.07 -24.96
N LEU A 188 16.64 -2.66 -24.43
CA LEU A 188 17.04 -3.02 -23.07
C LEU A 188 16.12 -2.38 -22.02
N ASN A 189 15.76 -1.11 -22.22
CA ASN A 189 14.88 -0.41 -21.31
C ASN A 189 13.46 -0.98 -21.32
N ALA A 190 12.97 -1.52 -22.44
CA ALA A 190 11.68 -2.20 -22.51
C ALA A 190 11.64 -3.48 -21.64
N ILE A 191 12.79 -4.12 -21.43
CA ILE A 191 12.93 -5.26 -20.52
C ILE A 191 13.12 -4.77 -19.08
N TYR A 192 14.01 -3.79 -18.86
CA TYR A 192 14.35 -3.32 -17.52
C TYR A 192 13.22 -2.54 -16.83
N ALA A 193 12.52 -1.65 -17.54
CA ALA A 193 11.47 -0.79 -16.98
C ALA A 193 10.35 -1.55 -16.24
N PRO A 194 9.74 -2.63 -16.79
CA PRO A 194 8.73 -3.39 -16.06
C PRO A 194 9.32 -4.12 -14.84
N LEU A 195 10.58 -4.57 -14.90
CA LEU A 195 11.28 -5.17 -13.78
C LEU A 195 11.51 -4.14 -12.65
N ALA A 196 11.96 -2.94 -12.98
CA ALA A 196 12.12 -1.84 -12.04
C ALA A 196 10.80 -1.39 -11.40
N ALA A 197 9.72 -1.32 -12.19
CA ALA A 197 8.39 -1.03 -11.66
C ALA A 197 7.92 -2.08 -10.66
N GLN A 198 8.15 -3.37 -10.94
CA GLN A 198 7.85 -4.45 -10.00
C GLN A 198 8.68 -4.36 -8.72
N TYR A 199 9.99 -4.08 -8.83
CA TYR A 199 10.86 -3.89 -7.68
C TYR A 199 10.36 -2.76 -6.76
N ILE A 200 10.01 -1.61 -7.35
CA ILE A 200 9.49 -0.45 -6.61
C ILE A 200 8.16 -0.83 -5.92
N SER A 201 7.23 -1.43 -6.66
CA SER A 201 5.92 -1.84 -6.13
C SER A 201 6.06 -2.84 -4.97
N LEU A 202 6.93 -3.84 -5.10
CA LEU A 202 7.18 -4.82 -4.04
C LEU A 202 7.75 -4.15 -2.79
N ARG A 203 8.70 -3.22 -2.93
CA ARG A 203 9.28 -2.49 -1.79
C ARG A 203 8.25 -1.62 -1.08
N GLU A 204 7.39 -0.93 -1.82
CA GLU A 204 6.30 -0.12 -1.25
C GLU A 204 5.31 -1.01 -0.49
N ASP A 205 4.91 -2.14 -1.08
CA ASP A 205 4.04 -3.14 -0.45
C ASP A 205 4.64 -3.71 0.84
N ILE A 206 5.91 -4.12 0.81
CA ILE A 206 6.65 -4.63 1.97
C ILE A 206 6.70 -3.58 3.06
N THR A 207 7.04 -2.33 2.72
CA THR A 207 7.12 -1.23 3.68
C THR A 207 5.77 -0.96 4.32
N ARG A 208 4.68 -0.99 3.53
CA ARG A 208 3.31 -0.85 4.05
C ARG A 208 2.96 -1.97 5.01
N ILE A 209 3.18 -3.23 4.64
CA ILE A 209 2.86 -4.38 5.50
C ILE A 209 3.69 -4.36 6.78
N ALA A 210 4.99 -4.08 6.66
CA ALA A 210 5.90 -3.95 7.80
C ALA A 210 5.42 -2.88 8.79
N ARG A 211 4.95 -1.72 8.29
CA ARG A 211 4.36 -0.68 9.12
C ARG A 211 3.07 -1.12 9.80
N ASP A 212 2.18 -1.82 9.08
CA ASP A 212 0.89 -2.29 9.62
C ASP A 212 1.09 -3.21 10.83
N ILE A 213 2.10 -4.08 10.77
CA ILE A 213 2.39 -5.08 11.82
C ILE A 213 3.51 -4.67 12.78
N ALA A 214 4.05 -3.45 12.65
CA ALA A 214 5.23 -2.99 13.39
C ALA A 214 6.38 -4.02 13.34
N TYR A 215 6.71 -4.50 12.14
CA TYR A 215 7.70 -5.54 11.92
C TYR A 215 9.11 -5.07 12.29
N GLU A 216 9.84 -5.89 13.06
CA GLU A 216 11.25 -5.69 13.36
C GLU A 216 12.12 -6.45 12.33
N PRO A 217 13.05 -5.78 11.64
CA PRO A 217 13.90 -6.41 10.64
C PRO A 217 14.82 -7.46 11.27
N GLN A 218 14.90 -8.63 10.62
CA GLN A 218 15.66 -9.78 11.11
C GLN A 218 17.02 -9.95 10.41
N SER A 219 17.30 -9.11 9.42
CA SER A 219 18.52 -9.13 8.62
C SER A 219 18.92 -7.70 8.24
N ASP A 220 20.22 -7.47 8.08
CA ASP A 220 20.77 -6.18 7.63
C ASP A 220 20.19 -5.76 6.27
N GLN A 221 19.89 -6.72 5.38
CA GLN A 221 19.27 -6.45 4.08
C GLN A 221 17.82 -5.95 4.21
N GLU A 222 17.05 -6.49 5.16
CA GLU A 222 15.69 -6.00 5.47
C GLU A 222 15.77 -4.60 6.07
N LEU A 223 16.73 -4.38 6.98
CA LEU A 223 16.95 -3.10 7.65
C LEU A 223 17.32 -1.99 6.66
N GLU A 224 18.20 -2.25 5.70
CA GLU A 224 18.61 -1.28 4.68
C GLU A 224 17.42 -0.83 3.83
N ILE A 225 16.57 -1.76 3.40
CA ILE A 225 15.38 -1.47 2.59
C ILE A 225 14.36 -0.63 3.36
N LEU A 226 14.15 -0.92 4.64
CA LEU A 226 13.22 -0.18 5.50
C LEU A 226 13.79 1.19 5.92
N LYS A 227 15.11 1.31 6.12
CA LYS A 227 15.81 2.59 6.37
C LYS A 227 15.73 3.53 5.17
N ALA A 228 15.88 3.01 3.96
CA ALA A 228 15.80 3.79 2.73
C ALA A 228 14.43 4.48 2.52
N VAL A 229 13.38 4.04 3.23
CA VAL A 229 12.03 4.63 3.19
C VAL A 229 11.70 5.41 4.47
N GLY A 230 12.69 5.64 5.35
CA GLY A 230 12.51 6.40 6.60
C GLY A 230 11.65 5.69 7.64
N LEU A 231 11.56 4.36 7.60
CA LEU A 231 10.75 3.57 8.55
C LEU A 231 11.51 3.21 9.84
N VAL A 232 12.84 3.30 9.80
CA VAL A 232 13.72 3.04 10.96
C VAL A 232 14.61 4.26 11.14
N ASP A 233 14.39 5.01 12.22
CA ASP A 233 15.25 6.13 12.57
C ASP A 233 16.67 5.62 12.92
N SER A 234 17.68 6.33 12.43
CA SER A 234 19.07 6.14 12.80
C SER A 234 19.30 6.56 14.25
N GLN A 235 18.83 5.76 15.20
CA GLN A 235 19.40 5.72 16.53
C GLN A 235 20.05 4.37 16.75
N ALA A 236 21.37 4.35 16.51
CA ALA A 236 22.23 3.40 17.17
C ALA A 236 22.10 3.63 18.69
N SER A 237 21.33 2.79 19.37
CA SER A 237 21.52 2.54 20.79
C SER A 237 22.17 1.18 20.92
N SER A 238 23.49 1.19 21.01
CA SER A 238 24.27 0.08 21.55
C SER A 238 23.83 -0.15 23.00
N ALA A 239 23.13 -1.24 23.25
CA ALA A 239 23.15 -1.90 24.56
C ALA A 239 22.90 -3.40 24.34
N ALA A 240 24.00 -4.14 24.23
CA ALA A 240 23.99 -5.58 24.42
C ALA A 240 23.88 -5.89 25.92
N ALA A 241 22.91 -6.71 26.33
CA ALA A 241 23.06 -7.91 27.16
C ALA A 241 21.74 -8.40 27.80
N SER A 242 21.44 -9.69 27.55
CA SER A 242 20.89 -10.71 28.47
C SER A 242 19.58 -10.51 29.27
N THR A 243 18.56 -11.28 28.87
CA THR A 243 17.62 -12.15 29.64
C THR A 243 16.88 -11.65 30.93
N PRO A 244 15.75 -12.30 31.34
CA PRO A 244 14.57 -11.62 31.86
C PRO A 244 14.37 -11.68 33.37
N GLY A 245 13.56 -10.75 33.91
CA GLY A 245 12.82 -10.91 35.16
C GLY A 245 12.98 -9.80 36.20
N VAL A 246 11.86 -9.44 36.82
CA VAL A 246 11.67 -8.71 38.11
C VAL A 246 11.50 -7.19 38.07
N VAL A 247 10.22 -6.79 38.18
CA VAL A 247 9.59 -5.71 38.97
C VAL A 247 10.48 -4.60 39.57
N ARG A 248 10.23 -3.32 39.19
CA ARG A 248 9.72 -2.22 40.06
C ARG A 248 9.86 -0.79 39.46
N ARG A 249 8.70 -0.10 39.45
CA ARG A 249 8.39 1.31 39.84
C ARG A 249 9.28 2.50 39.39
N LEU A 250 8.63 3.40 38.63
CA LEU A 250 8.51 4.88 38.76
C LEU A 250 9.54 5.66 39.59
N SER A 251 10.17 6.66 38.96
CA SER A 251 10.14 8.06 39.45
C SER A 251 10.69 9.06 38.41
N GLU A 252 10.01 10.20 38.34
CA GLU A 252 10.36 11.46 37.67
C GLU A 252 11.80 11.93 37.96
N THR A 253 12.40 12.78 37.12
CA THR A 253 12.63 14.23 37.40
C THR A 253 13.57 14.86 36.33
N THR A 254 13.18 16.05 35.85
CA THR A 254 13.99 17.23 35.43
C THR A 254 15.02 17.19 34.28
N ARG A 255 14.74 18.05 33.29
CA ARG A 255 15.71 18.78 32.45
C ARG A 255 16.65 19.64 33.33
N PRO A 256 17.80 20.11 32.79
CA PRO A 256 17.79 21.49 32.26
C PRO A 256 18.60 21.73 30.98
N LEU A 257 18.22 22.82 30.30
CA LEU A 257 18.92 23.54 29.23
C LEU A 257 20.35 23.96 29.64
N VAL A 258 21.31 23.92 28.69
CA VAL A 258 22.38 24.92 28.56
C VAL A 258 22.70 25.17 27.08
N ASN A 259 22.59 26.44 26.68
CA ASN A 259 23.12 27.01 25.44
C ASN A 259 24.64 27.14 25.53
N GLY A 260 25.34 26.85 24.42
CA GLY A 260 26.77 27.10 24.29
C GLY A 260 27.19 27.20 22.82
N SER A 261 27.23 28.41 22.31
CA SER A 261 27.78 28.80 21.00
C SER A 261 29.30 28.63 20.95
N VAL A 262 29.83 27.95 19.94
CA VAL A 262 31.21 28.13 19.46
C VAL A 262 31.26 27.99 17.94
N SER A 263 31.68 29.08 17.28
CA SER A 263 32.16 29.07 15.90
C SER A 263 33.56 28.44 15.83
N THR A 264 33.75 27.46 14.95
CA THR A 264 35.06 27.16 14.36
C THR A 264 34.89 26.78 12.90
N LYS A 265 35.68 27.46 12.07
CA LYS A 265 35.81 27.34 10.62
C LYS A 265 36.17 25.92 10.21
N SER A 266 35.57 25.44 9.11
CA SER A 266 36.14 24.39 8.29
C SER A 266 35.82 24.67 6.83
N ASP A 267 36.89 24.93 6.09
CA ASP A 267 36.95 24.85 4.64
C ASP A 267 36.56 23.43 4.20
N VAL A 268 35.45 23.29 3.51
CA VAL A 268 35.17 22.12 2.66
C VAL A 268 34.53 22.63 1.39
N SER A 269 35.25 22.44 0.29
CA SER A 269 34.81 22.61 -1.07
C SER A 269 33.40 22.07 -1.26
N THR A 270 32.47 22.97 -1.59
CA THR A 270 31.20 22.67 -2.21
C THR A 270 31.44 21.93 -3.53
N SER A 271 31.56 20.61 -3.47
CA SER A 271 31.26 19.76 -4.62
C SER A 271 29.75 19.58 -4.64
N SER A 272 29.13 20.28 -5.60
CA SER A 272 27.81 20.01 -6.17
C SER A 272 27.25 18.63 -5.83
N VAL A 273 26.21 18.63 -4.99
CA VAL A 273 25.29 17.50 -4.85
C VAL A 273 24.81 17.10 -6.25
N PRO A 274 25.06 15.87 -6.72
CA PRO A 274 24.44 15.40 -7.96
C PRO A 274 22.94 15.31 -7.72
N THR A 275 22.19 15.95 -8.61
CA THR A 275 20.73 15.85 -8.72
C THR A 275 20.24 14.39 -8.65
N PRO A 276 19.13 14.11 -7.94
CA PRO A 276 18.70 12.77 -7.53
C PRO A 276 17.96 11.98 -8.62
N ASP A 277 18.43 12.01 -9.87
CA ASP A 277 17.71 11.39 -11.00
C ASP A 277 18.27 10.03 -11.47
N PHE A 278 19.37 9.52 -10.91
CA PHE A 278 20.02 8.33 -11.49
C PHE A 278 20.56 7.36 -10.44
N LEU A 279 19.66 6.69 -9.72
CA LEU A 279 19.93 5.38 -9.17
C LEU A 279 18.89 4.42 -9.74
N GLU A 280 19.15 3.95 -10.96
CA GLU A 280 18.47 2.76 -11.46
C GLU A 280 18.62 1.64 -10.43
N PRO A 281 17.53 1.17 -9.82
CA PRO A 281 17.62 0.13 -8.81
C PRO A 281 18.31 -1.10 -9.41
N PRO A 282 19.17 -1.79 -8.66
CA PRO A 282 19.69 -3.07 -9.08
C PRO A 282 18.52 -4.06 -9.10
N VAL A 283 18.00 -4.35 -10.30
CA VAL A 283 16.89 -5.30 -10.48
C VAL A 283 17.43 -6.58 -11.08
N ASN A 284 17.97 -7.43 -10.21
CA ASN A 284 18.34 -8.78 -10.60
C ASN A 284 17.14 -9.71 -10.36
N GLN A 285 17.02 -10.78 -11.15
CA GLN A 285 15.94 -11.76 -10.98
C GLN A 285 15.95 -12.38 -9.58
N GLU A 286 17.14 -12.57 -9.00
CA GLU A 286 17.31 -13.06 -7.63
C GLU A 286 16.79 -12.06 -6.59
N THR A 287 17.03 -10.75 -6.78
CA THR A 287 16.54 -9.70 -5.90
C THR A 287 15.02 -9.62 -5.92
N LEU A 288 14.40 -9.71 -7.09
CA LEU A 288 12.93 -9.75 -7.22
C LEU A 288 12.34 -10.99 -6.56
N LYS A 289 12.98 -12.16 -6.72
CA LYS A 289 12.55 -13.40 -6.06
C LYS A 289 12.62 -13.26 -4.55
N TRP A 290 13.74 -12.78 -4.02
CA TRP A 290 13.92 -12.54 -2.60
C TRP A 290 12.89 -11.54 -2.03
N LEU A 291 12.62 -10.43 -2.72
CA LEU A 291 11.57 -9.48 -2.33
C LEU A 291 10.19 -10.12 -2.33
N THR A 292 9.90 -10.97 -3.31
CA THR A 292 8.62 -11.68 -3.40
C THR A 292 8.45 -12.65 -2.23
N ASP A 293 9.49 -13.43 -1.92
CA ASP A 293 9.50 -14.37 -0.81
C ASP A 293 9.40 -13.63 0.54
N TRP A 294 10.08 -12.50 0.69
CA TRP A 294 9.99 -11.66 1.90
C TRP A 294 8.60 -11.05 2.05
N ARG A 295 8.01 -10.50 0.97
CA ARG A 295 6.62 -10.03 0.97
C ARG A 295 5.68 -11.15 1.40
N PHE A 296 5.85 -12.36 0.88
CA PHE A 296 5.04 -13.52 1.26
C PHE A 296 5.18 -13.86 2.74
N LYS A 297 6.42 -13.85 3.28
CA LYS A 297 6.69 -14.04 4.72
C LYS A 297 5.94 -13.00 5.57
N LEU A 298 5.99 -11.72 5.20
CA LEU A 298 5.29 -10.66 5.93
C LEU A 298 3.76 -10.78 5.84
N VAL A 299 3.23 -11.17 4.69
CA VAL A 299 1.78 -11.43 4.54
C VAL A 299 1.35 -12.59 5.44
N LYS A 300 2.14 -13.67 5.49
CA LYS A 300 1.86 -14.81 6.37
C LYS A 300 1.88 -14.40 7.84
N GLU A 301 2.85 -13.57 8.24
CA GLU A 301 2.95 -13.08 9.60
C GLU A 301 1.79 -12.15 9.96
N LYS A 302 1.41 -11.24 9.05
CA LYS A 302 0.20 -10.41 9.22
C LYS A 302 -1.05 -11.28 9.39
N ALA A 303 -1.22 -12.31 8.56
CA ALA A 303 -2.35 -13.22 8.66
C ALA A 303 -2.36 -13.99 10.00
N ARG A 304 -1.20 -14.42 10.50
CA ARG A 304 -1.05 -15.05 11.81
C ARG A 304 -1.48 -14.12 12.94
N LEU A 305 -1.00 -12.87 12.94
CA LEU A 305 -1.36 -11.86 13.94
C LEU A 305 -2.86 -11.54 13.92
N VAL A 306 -3.43 -11.35 12.73
CA VAL A 306 -4.88 -11.13 12.56
C VAL A 306 -5.67 -12.32 13.11
N GLY A 307 -5.31 -13.55 12.72
CA GLY A 307 -5.96 -14.76 13.21
C GLY A 307 -5.95 -14.88 14.73
N MET A 308 -4.76 -14.75 15.34
CA MET A 308 -4.63 -14.84 16.80
C MET A 308 -5.36 -13.72 17.54
N CYS A 309 -5.31 -12.48 17.04
CA CYS A 309 -6.04 -11.38 17.68
C CYS A 309 -7.56 -11.58 17.61
N GLU A 310 -8.09 -12.02 16.47
CA GLU A 310 -9.53 -12.28 16.33
C GLU A 310 -9.98 -13.49 17.18
N GLU A 311 -9.17 -14.55 17.25
CA GLU A 311 -9.40 -15.69 18.15
C GLU A 311 -9.44 -15.26 19.62
N LEU A 312 -8.46 -14.48 20.08
CA LEU A 312 -8.43 -13.95 21.44
C LEU A 312 -9.62 -13.02 21.72
N ARG A 313 -10.01 -12.17 20.77
CA ARG A 313 -11.20 -11.30 20.91
C ARG A 313 -12.49 -12.11 21.01
N ALA A 314 -12.65 -13.16 20.21
CA ALA A 314 -13.81 -14.05 20.28
C ALA A 314 -13.87 -14.78 21.63
N TYR A 315 -12.71 -15.28 22.09
CA TYR A 315 -12.59 -15.90 23.41
C TYR A 315 -12.90 -14.92 24.54
N LEU A 316 -12.34 -13.71 24.52
CA LEU A 316 -12.62 -12.64 25.48
C LEU A 316 -14.09 -12.26 25.51
N THR A 317 -14.75 -12.15 24.35
CA THR A 317 -16.17 -11.82 24.28
C THR A 317 -17.02 -12.87 25.00
N THR A 318 -16.69 -14.15 24.80
CA THR A 318 -17.36 -15.26 25.48
C THR A 318 -17.08 -15.22 26.99
N MET A 319 -15.82 -15.00 27.38
CA MET A 319 -15.42 -14.96 28.78
C MET A 319 -16.00 -13.76 29.52
N TRP A 320 -16.07 -12.58 28.90
CA TRP A 320 -16.69 -11.39 29.47
C TRP A 320 -18.20 -11.53 29.65
N LEU A 321 -18.90 -12.22 28.75
CA LEU A 321 -20.31 -12.56 28.93
C LEU A 321 -20.50 -13.45 30.16
N ARG A 322 -19.64 -14.45 30.34
CA ARG A 322 -19.67 -15.35 31.51
C ARG A 322 -19.21 -14.68 32.80
N LEU A 323 -18.42 -13.60 32.74
CA LEU A 323 -17.98 -12.83 33.89
C LEU A 323 -18.86 -11.60 34.18
N ASP A 324 -19.86 -11.30 33.33
CA ASP A 324 -20.77 -10.15 33.43
C ASP A 324 -20.02 -8.82 33.49
N LYS A 325 -19.01 -8.71 32.63
CA LYS A 325 -18.29 -7.45 32.44
C LYS A 325 -19.21 -6.46 31.72
N PRO A 326 -19.33 -5.20 32.16
CA PRO A 326 -20.20 -4.23 31.50
C PRO A 326 -19.86 -4.04 30.01
N VAL A 327 -20.87 -4.06 29.15
CA VAL A 327 -20.71 -3.92 27.68
C VAL A 327 -19.94 -2.63 27.31
N ALA A 328 -20.10 -1.56 28.10
CA ALA A 328 -19.35 -0.32 27.90
C ALA A 328 -17.83 -0.50 28.06
N GLU A 329 -17.38 -1.26 29.06
CA GLU A 329 -15.96 -1.55 29.27
C GLU A 329 -15.40 -2.50 28.21
N GLN A 330 -16.21 -3.47 27.76
CA GLN A 330 -15.85 -4.35 26.64
C GLN A 330 -15.59 -3.53 25.38
N ALA A 331 -16.53 -2.64 25.02
CA ALA A 331 -16.41 -1.79 23.84
C ALA A 331 -15.21 -0.83 23.94
N GLN A 332 -14.96 -0.24 25.12
CA GLN A 332 -13.79 0.62 25.33
C GLN A 332 -12.47 -0.14 25.11
N PHE A 333 -12.37 -1.36 25.63
CA PHE A 333 -11.18 -2.19 25.45
C PHE A 333 -10.97 -2.59 23.99
N LEU A 334 -12.02 -3.08 23.30
CA LEU A 334 -11.94 -3.46 21.89
C LEU A 334 -11.62 -2.28 20.97
N ASN A 335 -12.11 -1.08 21.29
CA ASN A 335 -11.79 0.12 20.51
C ASN A 335 -10.32 0.55 20.69
N LYS A 336 -9.83 0.52 21.94
CA LYS A 336 -8.43 0.83 22.27
C LYS A 336 -7.46 -0.13 21.56
N TYR A 337 -7.82 -1.40 21.47
CA TYR A 337 -7.00 -2.48 20.93
C TYR A 337 -7.57 -3.04 19.62
N SER A 338 -7.98 -2.15 18.71
CA SER A 338 -8.60 -2.51 17.43
C SER A 338 -7.60 -2.95 16.34
N GLY A 339 -6.30 -2.68 16.51
CA GLY A 339 -5.25 -3.05 15.57
C GLY A 339 -4.76 -4.51 15.67
N TYR A 340 -3.70 -4.82 14.91
CA TYR A 340 -3.10 -6.17 14.80
C TYR A 340 -1.58 -6.15 15.05
N LYS A 341 -1.11 -5.21 15.86
CA LYS A 341 0.30 -5.09 16.22
C LYS A 341 0.67 -6.10 17.31
N PRO A 342 1.96 -6.47 17.45
CA PRO A 342 2.44 -7.29 18.57
C PRO A 342 1.98 -6.77 19.93
N ASP A 343 2.08 -5.45 20.17
CA ASP A 343 1.59 -4.82 21.41
C ASP A 343 0.09 -5.05 21.66
N THR A 344 -0.70 -5.11 20.58
CA THR A 344 -2.14 -5.38 20.67
C THR A 344 -2.40 -6.83 21.01
N LEU A 345 -1.63 -7.75 20.43
CA LEU A 345 -1.69 -9.17 20.76
C LEU A 345 -1.33 -9.42 22.23
N GLU A 346 -0.27 -8.78 22.73
CA GLU A 346 0.14 -8.87 24.13
C GLU A 346 -0.95 -8.35 25.08
N ALA A 347 -1.51 -7.17 24.80
CA ALA A 347 -2.60 -6.63 25.61
C ALA A 347 -3.86 -7.51 25.62
N LEU A 348 -4.18 -8.18 24.50
CA LEU A 348 -5.27 -9.16 24.45
C LEU A 348 -4.96 -10.39 25.32
N GLN A 349 -3.73 -10.88 25.30
CA GLN A 349 -3.30 -12.01 26.13
C GLN A 349 -3.33 -11.65 27.63
N GLU A 350 -2.82 -10.49 28.01
CA GLU A 350 -2.88 -10.01 29.40
C GLU A 350 -4.32 -9.89 29.91
N GLU A 351 -5.24 -9.41 29.06
CA GLU A 351 -6.65 -9.30 29.43
C GLU A 351 -7.32 -10.67 29.53
N VAL A 352 -6.90 -11.66 28.73
CA VAL A 352 -7.30 -13.06 28.87
C VAL A 352 -6.86 -13.58 30.23
N ASP A 353 -5.60 -13.40 30.59
CA ASP A 353 -5.03 -13.87 31.86
C ASP A 353 -5.74 -13.19 33.05
N ARG A 354 -6.02 -11.89 32.95
CA ARG A 354 -6.79 -11.15 33.95
C ARG A 354 -8.21 -11.69 34.11
N CYS A 355 -8.87 -12.02 33.01
CA CYS A 355 -10.21 -12.60 33.05
C CYS A 355 -10.19 -14.03 33.60
N GLN A 356 -9.14 -14.82 33.35
CA GLN A 356 -8.96 -16.15 33.95
C GLN A 356 -8.74 -16.04 35.47
N GLN A 357 -7.98 -15.06 35.95
CA GLN A 357 -7.85 -14.80 37.38
C GLN A 357 -9.20 -14.43 38.01
N LEU A 358 -9.96 -13.56 37.35
CA LEU A 358 -11.29 -13.14 37.82
C LEU A 358 -12.29 -14.32 37.84
N LYS A 359 -12.17 -15.29 36.93
CA LYS A 359 -12.94 -16.54 36.96
C LYS A 359 -12.73 -17.28 38.30
N TRP A 360 -11.49 -17.36 38.78
CA TRP A 360 -11.19 -18.01 40.06
C TRP A 360 -11.64 -17.20 41.27
N GLU A 361 -11.56 -15.87 41.22
CA GLU A 361 -12.04 -14.99 42.31
C GLU A 361 -13.57 -15.00 42.46
N LYS A 362 -14.31 -15.20 41.36
CA LYS A 362 -15.79 -15.15 41.32
C LYS A 362 -16.41 -16.45 40.82
N LEU A 363 -15.82 -17.58 41.21
CA LEU A 363 -16.14 -18.89 40.67
C LEU A 363 -17.62 -19.27 40.87
N ASP A 364 -18.23 -18.94 42.02
CA ASP A 364 -19.64 -19.25 42.29
C ASP A 364 -20.58 -18.60 41.25
N THR A 365 -20.41 -17.30 40.98
CA THR A 365 -21.23 -16.60 39.98
C THR A 365 -20.96 -17.06 38.54
N TYR A 366 -19.74 -17.54 38.28
CA TYR A 366 -19.36 -18.10 36.99
C TYR A 366 -20.02 -19.47 36.78
N LEU A 367 -20.04 -20.32 37.82
CA LEU A 367 -20.70 -21.62 37.83
C LEU A 367 -22.20 -21.52 37.60
N ASP A 368 -22.88 -20.61 38.29
CA ASP A 368 -24.33 -20.39 38.12
C ASP A 368 -24.68 -20.05 36.66
N ARG A 369 -23.82 -19.26 35.99
CA ARG A 369 -24.01 -18.88 34.59
C ARG A 369 -23.68 -20.02 33.64
N LEU A 370 -22.60 -20.77 33.87
CA LEU A 370 -22.31 -21.97 33.09
C LEU A 370 -23.46 -22.97 33.17
N ASN A 371 -24.03 -23.17 34.36
CA ASN A 371 -25.17 -24.05 34.56
C ASN A 371 -26.41 -23.55 33.81
N ALA A 372 -26.70 -22.24 33.88
CA ALA A 372 -27.81 -21.64 33.14
C ALA A 372 -27.62 -21.71 31.61
N GLU A 373 -26.39 -21.49 31.12
CA GLU A 373 -26.01 -21.63 29.70
C GLU A 373 -26.18 -23.08 29.25
N ALA A 374 -25.66 -24.04 30.02
CA ALA A 374 -25.74 -25.48 29.74
C ALA A 374 -27.18 -25.96 29.72
N THR A 375 -27.98 -25.56 30.73
CA THR A 375 -29.41 -25.88 30.80
C THR A 375 -30.17 -25.31 29.59
N LYS A 376 -29.90 -24.06 29.22
CA LYS A 376 -30.54 -23.43 28.06
C LYS A 376 -30.17 -24.14 26.75
N LEU A 377 -28.90 -24.46 26.56
CA LEU A 377 -28.42 -25.13 25.35
C LEU A 377 -28.89 -26.58 25.27
N ALA A 378 -28.97 -27.29 26.40
CA ALA A 378 -29.54 -28.63 26.49
C ALA A 378 -31.01 -28.62 26.06
N ARG A 379 -31.82 -27.66 26.52
CA ARG A 379 -33.22 -27.48 26.07
C ARG A 379 -33.30 -27.24 24.56
N LEU A 380 -32.47 -26.36 24.01
CA LEU A 380 -32.42 -26.09 22.56
C LEU A 380 -32.05 -27.33 21.74
N CYS A 381 -31.17 -28.19 22.28
CA CYS A 381 -30.80 -29.46 21.67
C CYS A 381 -31.84 -30.58 21.94
N CYS A 382 -32.97 -30.27 22.58
CA CYS A 382 -33.97 -31.26 23.02
C CYS A 382 -33.36 -32.39 23.86
N MET A 383 -32.38 -32.06 24.71
CA MET A 383 -31.68 -32.99 25.60
C MET A 383 -32.23 -32.95 27.02
N ASP A 384 -32.14 -34.07 27.75
CA ASP A 384 -32.53 -34.14 29.16
C ASP A 384 -31.60 -33.25 30.00
N GLU A 385 -32.17 -32.50 30.95
CA GLU A 385 -31.44 -31.59 31.84
C GLU A 385 -30.44 -32.33 32.71
N LYS A 386 -30.61 -33.66 32.88
CA LYS A 386 -29.64 -34.55 33.56
C LYS A 386 -28.24 -34.55 32.97
N ILE A 387 -28.06 -34.10 31.72
CA ILE A 387 -26.73 -33.99 31.09
C ILE A 387 -25.91 -32.86 31.73
N VAL A 388 -26.58 -31.90 32.37
CA VAL A 388 -25.95 -30.78 33.09
C VAL A 388 -25.58 -31.18 34.52
N GLU A 389 -26.18 -32.26 35.04
CA GLU A 389 -25.88 -32.79 36.38
C GLU A 389 -24.53 -33.53 36.39
N LEU A 390 -23.74 -33.27 37.43
CA LEU A 390 -22.46 -33.96 37.64
C LEU A 390 -22.67 -35.48 37.77
N PRO A 391 -21.82 -36.29 37.13
CA PRO A 391 -21.82 -37.73 37.31
C PRO A 391 -21.67 -38.08 38.79
N THR A 392 -22.42 -39.07 39.28
CA THR A 392 -22.49 -39.47 40.70
C THR A 392 -21.14 -39.90 41.32
N ASN A 393 -20.10 -40.03 40.49
CA ASN A 393 -18.75 -40.45 40.86
C ASN A 393 -17.75 -39.28 40.99
N GLN A 394 -18.19 -38.03 40.80
CA GLN A 394 -17.34 -36.84 40.85
C GLN A 394 -17.65 -36.00 42.10
N ASP A 395 -16.62 -35.38 42.68
CA ASP A 395 -16.75 -34.58 43.90
C ASP A 395 -17.51 -33.27 43.61
N SER A 396 -18.81 -33.25 43.93
CA SER A 396 -19.67 -32.07 43.78
C SER A 396 -19.34 -30.89 44.71
N THR A 397 -18.39 -31.09 45.63
CA THR A 397 -17.93 -30.08 46.58
C THR A 397 -16.80 -29.22 46.01
N ASP A 398 -16.11 -29.69 44.97
CA ASP A 398 -15.03 -28.93 44.33
C ASP A 398 -15.57 -28.10 43.16
N PRO A 399 -15.62 -26.75 43.29
CA PRO A 399 -16.14 -25.87 42.26
C PRO A 399 -15.32 -25.88 40.96
N GLU A 400 -14.04 -26.29 40.99
CA GLU A 400 -13.20 -26.46 39.80
C GLU A 400 -13.63 -27.69 38.98
N VAL A 401 -13.94 -28.80 39.65
CA VAL A 401 -14.46 -30.02 39.02
C VAL A 401 -15.83 -29.75 38.39
N VAL A 402 -16.69 -28.99 39.09
CA VAL A 402 -18.00 -28.58 38.55
C VAL A 402 -17.85 -27.71 37.30
N ALA A 403 -16.94 -26.73 37.32
CA ALA A 403 -16.70 -25.83 36.19
C ALA A 403 -16.21 -26.60 34.96
N ASN A 404 -15.23 -27.49 35.14
CA ASN A 404 -14.66 -28.30 34.06
C ASN A 404 -15.71 -29.24 33.45
N HIS A 405 -16.57 -29.84 34.28
CA HIS A 405 -17.68 -30.66 33.80
C HIS A 405 -18.65 -29.84 32.95
N LEU A 406 -19.12 -28.69 33.45
CA LEU A 406 -20.06 -27.83 32.73
C LEU A 406 -19.47 -27.29 31.42
N GLU A 407 -18.18 -26.93 31.40
CA GLU A 407 -17.48 -26.52 30.18
C GLU A 407 -17.42 -27.66 29.15
N THR A 408 -17.13 -28.89 29.58
CA THR A 408 -17.13 -30.09 28.72
C THR A 408 -18.52 -30.39 28.16
N VAL A 409 -19.55 -30.29 29.01
CA VAL A 409 -20.95 -30.47 28.62
C VAL A 409 -21.35 -29.41 27.60
N LEU A 410 -21.02 -28.14 27.83
CA LEU A 410 -21.29 -27.05 26.89
C LEU A 410 -20.59 -27.24 25.55
N GLU A 411 -19.35 -27.73 25.55
CA GLU A 411 -18.64 -28.04 24.32
C GLU A 411 -19.37 -29.14 23.52
N HIS A 412 -19.74 -30.24 24.18
CA HIS A 412 -20.50 -31.33 23.56
C HIS A 412 -21.86 -30.87 23.02
N LEU A 413 -22.59 -30.08 23.81
CA LEU A 413 -23.87 -29.50 23.44
C LEU A 413 -23.73 -28.56 22.23
N ASN A 414 -22.70 -27.70 22.20
CA ASN A 414 -22.44 -26.81 21.07
C ASN A 414 -22.07 -27.56 19.79
N GLN A 415 -21.27 -28.63 19.90
CA GLN A 415 -20.94 -29.49 18.76
C GLN A 415 -22.21 -30.16 18.22
N THR A 416 -23.04 -30.72 19.10
CA THR A 416 -24.32 -31.35 18.72
C THR A 416 -25.27 -30.33 18.09
N TYR A 417 -25.41 -29.15 18.71
CA TYR A 417 -26.24 -28.08 18.19
C TYR A 417 -25.79 -27.64 16.79
N SER A 418 -24.48 -27.48 16.57
CA SER A 418 -23.93 -27.06 15.29
C SER A 418 -24.16 -28.10 14.19
N LEU A 419 -24.06 -29.39 14.51
CA LEU A 419 -24.29 -30.49 13.56
C LEU A 419 -25.74 -30.56 13.09
N TYR A 420 -26.69 -30.35 14.01
CA TYR A 420 -28.13 -30.48 13.72
C TYR A 420 -28.86 -29.12 13.72
N LYS A 421 -28.13 -28.01 13.53
CA LYS A 421 -28.65 -26.64 13.67
C LYS A 421 -29.98 -26.39 12.93
N PRO A 422 -30.14 -26.74 11.64
CA PRO A 422 -31.40 -26.50 10.94
C PRO A 422 -32.58 -27.31 11.52
N ILE A 423 -32.30 -28.50 12.06
CA ILE A 423 -33.31 -29.35 12.70
C ILE A 423 -33.71 -28.75 14.04
N PHE A 424 -32.76 -28.37 14.89
CA PHE A 424 -33.08 -27.76 16.19
C PHE A 424 -33.80 -26.41 16.04
N GLU A 425 -33.42 -25.58 15.06
CA GLU A 425 -34.14 -24.32 14.78
C GLU A 425 -35.59 -24.57 14.35
N SER A 426 -35.85 -25.55 13.48
CA SER A 426 -37.21 -25.91 13.06
C SER A 426 -38.03 -26.56 14.17
N ILE A 427 -37.42 -27.41 15.01
CA ILE A 427 -38.06 -27.95 16.22
C ILE A 427 -38.41 -26.80 17.18
N GLY A 428 -37.51 -25.84 17.40
CA GLY A 428 -37.75 -24.67 18.27
C GLY A 428 -38.98 -23.87 17.84
N VAL A 429 -39.13 -23.59 16.54
CA VAL A 429 -40.33 -22.92 15.99
C VAL A 429 -41.60 -23.73 16.26
N TYR A 430 -41.54 -25.06 16.09
CA TYR A 430 -42.66 -25.93 16.42
C TYR A 430 -43.02 -25.87 17.91
N GLU A 431 -42.02 -25.87 18.81
CA GLU A 431 -42.25 -25.80 20.25
C GLU A 431 -42.88 -24.47 20.69
N GLU A 432 -42.42 -23.34 20.13
CA GLU A 432 -42.99 -22.01 20.39
C GLU A 432 -44.47 -21.94 19.96
N LEU A 433 -44.79 -22.44 18.76
CA LEU A 433 -46.16 -22.50 18.27
C LEU A 433 -47.04 -23.43 19.10
N TRP A 434 -46.49 -24.56 19.57
CA TRP A 434 -47.18 -25.49 20.46
C TRP A 434 -47.48 -24.86 21.82
N GLN A 435 -46.52 -24.14 22.40
CA GLN A 435 -46.70 -23.42 23.65
C GLN A 435 -47.76 -22.33 23.52
N ALA A 436 -47.69 -21.51 22.46
CA ALA A 436 -48.70 -20.49 22.18
C ALA A 436 -50.10 -21.09 22.00
N LEU A 437 -50.21 -22.24 21.30
CA LEU A 437 -51.47 -22.96 21.15
C LEU A 437 -52.00 -23.45 22.52
N SER A 438 -51.12 -24.03 23.35
CA SER A 438 -51.47 -24.53 24.69
C SER A 438 -51.96 -23.40 25.61
N GLU A 439 -51.34 -22.23 25.54
CA GLU A 439 -51.76 -21.03 26.28
C GLU A 439 -53.14 -20.53 25.82
N VAL A 440 -53.42 -20.55 24.51
CA VAL A 440 -54.76 -20.24 23.97
C VAL A 440 -55.79 -21.25 24.45
N GLU A 441 -55.46 -22.54 24.45
CA GLU A 441 -56.35 -23.58 24.96
C GLU A 441 -56.61 -23.47 26.46
N LEU A 442 -55.62 -23.02 27.23
CA LEU A 442 -55.79 -22.70 28.64
C LEU A 442 -56.70 -21.49 28.83
N ARG A 443 -56.49 -20.41 28.06
CA ARG A 443 -57.37 -19.23 28.05
C ARG A 443 -58.81 -19.60 27.71
N LEU A 444 -59.03 -20.51 26.76
CA LEU A 444 -60.37 -21.02 26.41
C LEU A 444 -61.05 -21.83 27.52
N LYS A 445 -60.30 -22.30 28.53
CA LYS A 445 -60.85 -23.01 29.71
C LYS A 445 -61.22 -22.06 30.85
N ASP A 446 -60.75 -20.82 30.83
CA ASP A 446 -61.04 -19.82 31.87
C ASP A 446 -62.49 -19.30 31.73
N PRO A 447 -63.36 -19.43 32.77
CA PRO A 447 -64.72 -18.88 32.76
C PRO A 447 -64.81 -17.38 32.45
N ALA A 448 -63.74 -16.61 32.70
CA ALA A 448 -63.70 -15.17 32.47
C ALA A 448 -63.89 -14.77 30.99
N ILE A 449 -63.57 -15.64 30.04
CA ILE A 449 -63.72 -15.37 28.59
C ILE A 449 -65.18 -15.21 28.14
N PHE A 450 -66.13 -15.72 28.92
CA PHE A 450 -67.56 -15.65 28.62
C PHE A 450 -68.21 -14.35 29.10
N SER A 451 -67.52 -13.55 29.92
CA SER A 451 -68.07 -12.31 30.51
C SER A 451 -68.28 -11.19 29.48
N ASN A 452 -67.56 -11.20 28.35
CA ASN A 452 -67.55 -10.13 27.35
C ASN A 452 -68.32 -10.48 26.06
N ARG A 453 -69.61 -10.76 26.21
CA ARG A 453 -70.64 -10.78 25.13
C ARG A 453 -70.23 -11.52 23.83
N GLY A 454 -69.37 -12.54 23.94
CA GLY A 454 -68.90 -13.39 22.83
C GLY A 454 -67.75 -12.85 21.97
N GLY A 455 -67.32 -11.59 22.15
CA GLY A 455 -66.27 -10.98 21.30
C GLY A 455 -64.86 -11.50 21.59
N ILE A 456 -64.53 -11.74 22.87
CA ILE A 456 -63.25 -12.31 23.28
C ILE A 456 -63.15 -13.78 22.85
N LEU A 457 -64.21 -14.55 23.10
CA LEU A 457 -64.30 -15.95 22.69
C LEU A 457 -64.05 -16.14 21.19
N LEU A 458 -64.68 -15.32 20.34
CA LEU A 458 -64.48 -15.42 18.90
C LEU A 458 -63.04 -15.10 18.48
N LYS A 459 -62.39 -14.12 19.14
CA LYS A 459 -60.98 -13.78 18.88
C LYS A 459 -60.05 -14.91 19.29
N THR A 460 -60.23 -15.50 20.47
CA THR A 460 -59.41 -16.61 20.97
C THR A 460 -59.61 -17.89 20.17
N GLU A 461 -60.83 -18.18 19.70
CA GLU A 461 -61.11 -19.33 18.82
C GLU A 461 -60.48 -19.13 17.43
N LYS A 462 -60.51 -17.90 16.90
CA LYS A 462 -59.86 -17.55 15.63
C LYS A 462 -58.33 -17.64 15.74
N GLU A 463 -57.76 -17.19 16.86
CA GLU A 463 -56.35 -17.33 17.21
C GLU A 463 -55.95 -18.80 17.29
N LYS A 464 -56.72 -19.64 18.01
CA LYS A 464 -56.53 -21.09 18.05
C LYS A 464 -56.48 -21.69 16.65
N LYS A 465 -57.47 -21.39 15.80
CA LYS A 465 -57.54 -21.92 14.43
C LYS A 465 -56.35 -21.50 13.57
N ARG A 466 -55.83 -20.28 13.78
CA ARG A 466 -54.62 -19.79 13.10
C ARG A 466 -53.39 -20.58 13.57
N LEU A 467 -53.16 -20.65 14.89
CA LEU A 467 -52.01 -21.35 15.47
C LEU A 467 -52.02 -22.85 15.16
N THR A 468 -53.19 -23.50 15.09
CA THR A 468 -53.27 -24.91 14.65
C THR A 468 -52.78 -25.10 13.21
N LYS A 469 -53.08 -24.16 12.30
CA LYS A 469 -52.60 -24.23 10.91
C LYS A 469 -51.09 -23.93 10.82
N GLU A 470 -50.61 -22.95 11.57
CA GLU A 470 -49.19 -22.61 11.63
C GLU A 470 -48.37 -23.77 12.24
N LEU A 471 -48.88 -24.41 13.30
CA LEU A 471 -48.27 -25.58 13.92
C LEU A 471 -48.19 -26.77 12.96
N GLN A 472 -49.26 -27.06 12.20
CA GLN A 472 -49.26 -28.12 11.18
C GLN A 472 -48.23 -27.86 10.08
N ARG A 473 -48.06 -26.58 9.68
CA ARG A 473 -47.03 -26.20 8.73
C ARG A 473 -45.64 -26.40 9.34
N ALA A 474 -45.40 -25.93 10.55
CA ALA A 474 -44.12 -26.10 11.24
C ALA A 474 -43.76 -27.58 11.44
N GLU A 475 -44.72 -28.43 11.79
CA GLU A 475 -44.55 -29.89 11.85
C GLU A 475 -44.06 -30.46 10.51
N GLN A 476 -44.74 -30.09 9.42
CA GLN A 476 -44.36 -30.56 8.08
C GLN A 476 -42.98 -30.05 7.67
N ASP A 477 -42.69 -28.76 7.93
CA ASP A 477 -41.41 -28.15 7.61
C ASP A 477 -40.27 -28.86 8.37
N THR A 478 -40.41 -29.09 9.67
CA THR A 478 -39.43 -29.84 10.48
C THR A 478 -39.22 -31.27 9.96
N LEU A 479 -40.29 -31.96 9.57
CA LEU A 479 -40.17 -33.30 8.97
C LEU A 479 -39.41 -33.29 7.65
N THR A 480 -39.63 -32.28 6.80
CA THR A 480 -38.88 -32.16 5.54
C THR A 480 -37.40 -31.84 5.78
N VAL A 481 -37.08 -31.02 6.79
CA VAL A 481 -35.69 -30.72 7.17
C VAL A 481 -34.98 -31.97 7.68
N ILE A 482 -35.66 -32.78 8.50
CA ILE A 482 -35.15 -34.07 8.98
C ILE A 482 -34.93 -35.03 7.80
N GLU A 483 -35.90 -35.19 6.91
CA GLU A 483 -35.79 -36.07 5.74
C GLU A 483 -34.60 -35.69 4.84
N GLN A 484 -34.41 -34.38 4.59
CA GLN A 484 -33.26 -33.88 3.83
C GLN A 484 -31.93 -34.18 4.53
N TYR A 485 -31.89 -34.12 5.86
CA TYR A 485 -30.70 -34.48 6.64
C TYR A 485 -30.39 -35.97 6.56
N GLU A 486 -31.40 -36.84 6.73
CA GLU A 486 -31.25 -38.30 6.69
C GLU A 486 -30.83 -38.78 5.29
N LEU A 487 -31.35 -38.16 4.23
CA LEU A 487 -30.92 -38.42 2.84
C LEU A 487 -29.44 -38.10 2.61
N LYS A 488 -28.93 -37.02 3.20
CA LYS A 488 -27.54 -36.58 3.03
C LYS A 488 -26.56 -37.42 3.84
N THR A 489 -26.92 -37.81 5.06
CA THR A 489 -26.01 -38.47 6.01
C THR A 489 -26.21 -39.99 6.11
N LYS A 490 -27.30 -40.54 5.53
CA LYS A 490 -27.73 -41.94 5.65
C LYS A 490 -27.89 -42.42 7.10
N SER A 491 -28.05 -41.49 8.03
CA SER A 491 -28.26 -41.75 9.46
C SER A 491 -29.61 -41.17 9.88
N VAL A 492 -30.33 -41.89 10.74
CA VAL A 492 -31.64 -41.48 11.25
C VAL A 492 -31.45 -40.47 12.38
N PHE A 493 -32.12 -39.32 12.29
CA PHE A 493 -32.11 -38.34 13.37
C PHE A 493 -33.01 -38.81 14.51
N LYS A 494 -32.47 -38.80 15.73
CA LYS A 494 -33.20 -39.17 16.95
C LYS A 494 -33.07 -38.06 17.98
N LEU A 495 -34.14 -37.83 18.72
CA LEU A 495 -34.14 -36.98 19.90
C LEU A 495 -33.35 -37.67 21.02
N SER A 496 -32.95 -36.91 22.03
CA SER A 496 -32.11 -37.38 23.14
C SER A 496 -32.70 -38.58 23.92
N ASN A 497 -34.03 -38.68 23.96
CA ASN A 497 -34.77 -39.79 24.58
C ASN A 497 -34.87 -41.04 23.66
N GLY A 498 -34.22 -41.02 22.50
CA GLY A 498 -34.20 -42.11 21.52
C GLY A 498 -35.42 -42.17 20.60
N GLN A 499 -36.38 -41.26 20.74
CA GLN A 499 -37.59 -41.20 19.89
C GLN A 499 -37.34 -40.42 18.60
N THR A 500 -38.09 -40.75 17.54
CA THR A 500 -38.10 -39.90 16.34
C THR A 500 -38.98 -38.67 16.58
N PHE A 501 -38.77 -37.61 15.80
CA PHE A 501 -39.62 -36.42 15.91
C PHE A 501 -41.11 -36.73 15.65
N LYS A 502 -41.42 -37.72 14.81
CA LYS A 502 -42.81 -38.19 14.57
C LYS A 502 -43.43 -38.80 15.82
N ASP A 503 -42.67 -39.62 16.55
CA ASP A 503 -43.12 -40.25 17.79
C ASP A 503 -43.35 -39.20 18.88
N TYR A 504 -42.44 -38.22 18.97
CA TYR A 504 -42.54 -37.11 19.90
C TYR A 504 -43.82 -36.26 19.71
N ILE A 505 -44.19 -35.97 18.46
CA ILE A 505 -45.45 -35.28 18.15
C ILE A 505 -46.66 -36.15 18.49
N ALA A 506 -46.60 -37.45 18.18
CA ALA A 506 -47.69 -38.38 18.44
C ALA A 506 -47.97 -38.51 19.95
N ASP A 507 -46.93 -38.61 20.77
CA ASP A 507 -47.02 -38.65 22.23
C ASP A 507 -47.65 -37.36 22.78
N ARG A 508 -47.20 -36.18 22.32
CA ARG A 508 -47.79 -34.87 22.71
C ARG A 508 -49.26 -34.72 22.29
N SER A 509 -49.63 -35.20 21.09
CA SER A 509 -51.02 -35.21 20.62
C SER A 509 -51.92 -36.17 21.43
N SER A 510 -51.35 -37.26 21.93
CA SER A 510 -52.08 -38.27 22.71
C SER A 510 -52.43 -37.78 24.12
N GLY A 511 -51.54 -37.04 24.78
CA GLY A 511 -51.78 -36.44 26.10
C GLY A 511 -52.93 -35.41 26.12
N GLY A 512 -53.05 -34.60 25.06
CA GLY A 512 -54.19 -33.68 24.89
C GLY A 512 -55.54 -34.39 24.72
N LYS A 513 -55.55 -35.58 24.10
CA LYS A 513 -56.75 -36.42 23.92
C LYS A 513 -57.15 -37.18 25.18
N GLN A 514 -56.19 -37.58 26.03
CA GLN A 514 -56.47 -38.24 27.31
C GLN A 514 -57.14 -37.28 28.30
N HIS A 515 -56.67 -36.04 28.43
CA HIS A 515 -57.32 -35.02 29.26
C HIS A 515 -58.75 -34.68 28.81
N ALA A 516 -59.03 -34.67 27.50
CA ALA A 516 -60.39 -34.49 26.98
C ALA A 516 -61.31 -35.70 27.26
N ARG A 517 -60.74 -36.92 27.30
CA ARG A 517 -61.46 -38.15 27.64
C ARG A 517 -61.80 -38.24 29.13
N ASP A 518 -60.94 -37.76 30.02
CA ASP A 518 -61.21 -37.77 31.46
C ASP A 518 -62.25 -36.72 31.87
N LEU A 519 -62.22 -35.53 31.28
CA LEU A 519 -63.27 -34.51 31.50
C LEU A 519 -64.65 -34.95 30.98
N SER A 520 -64.69 -35.74 29.90
CA SER A 520 -65.94 -36.29 29.35
C SER A 520 -66.44 -37.55 30.09
N ARG A 521 -65.62 -38.17 30.94
CA ARG A 521 -66.04 -39.18 31.93
C ARG A 521 -66.64 -38.53 33.18
N VAL A 522 -66.05 -37.43 33.68
CA VAL A 522 -66.60 -36.68 34.83
C VAL A 522 -67.97 -36.08 34.52
N ARG A 523 -68.22 -35.60 33.28
CA ARG A 523 -69.56 -35.13 32.87
C ARG A 523 -70.60 -36.23 32.67
N ARG A 524 -70.19 -37.48 32.45
CA ARG A 524 -71.12 -38.61 32.21
C ARG A 524 -71.58 -39.31 33.49
N SER A 525 -70.93 -39.10 34.64
CA SER A 525 -71.38 -39.71 35.91
C SER A 525 -72.50 -38.93 36.62
N VAL A 526 -72.84 -37.72 36.18
CA VAL A 526 -73.85 -36.87 36.85
C VAL A 526 -75.26 -37.02 36.24
N VAL A 527 -75.43 -37.79 35.16
CA VAL A 527 -76.75 -37.99 34.50
C VAL A 527 -76.98 -39.47 34.20
N SER A 528 -77.15 -40.30 35.23
CA SER A 528 -77.86 -41.58 35.08
C SER A 528 -78.26 -42.21 36.43
N THR A 529 -79.27 -41.65 37.09
CA THR A 529 -80.14 -42.40 38.03
C THR A 529 -81.53 -41.79 37.99
N ASN A 530 -82.44 -42.38 37.21
CA ASN A 530 -83.87 -42.14 37.37
C ASN A 530 -84.64 -43.44 37.10
N SER A 531 -84.73 -44.28 38.14
CA SER A 531 -85.69 -45.38 38.23
C SER A 531 -86.80 -44.99 39.21
N ARG A 532 -88.02 -44.83 38.67
CA ARG A 532 -89.27 -44.71 39.43
C ARG A 532 -89.50 -45.93 40.32
N PRO A 533 -90.11 -45.76 41.52
CA PRO A 533 -90.96 -46.79 42.10
C PRO A 533 -92.44 -46.40 42.09
N ALA A 534 -93.27 -47.44 42.05
CA ALA A 534 -94.72 -47.43 42.02
C ALA A 534 -95.34 -47.10 43.40
N SER A 535 -96.53 -46.51 43.37
CA SER A 535 -97.35 -46.15 44.54
C SER A 535 -98.50 -47.14 44.75
N THR A 536 -98.68 -47.61 45.98
CA THR A 536 -99.95 -48.20 46.47
C THR A 536 -100.32 -47.61 47.83
N HIS A 537 -101.37 -46.78 47.79
CA HIS A 537 -102.53 -46.62 48.68
C HIS A 537 -102.44 -46.59 50.22
N THR A 538 -103.15 -45.56 50.74
CA THR A 538 -103.89 -45.42 52.04
C THR A 538 -103.01 -45.26 53.29
N SER A 539 -103.18 -44.24 54.16
CA SER A 539 -104.38 -43.55 54.64
C SER A 539 -103.99 -42.30 55.46
N ALA A 540 -104.90 -41.34 55.57
CA ALA A 540 -104.93 -40.26 56.57
C ALA A 540 -106.40 -40.13 57.04
N PRO A 541 -106.78 -39.40 58.11
CA PRO A 541 -106.04 -38.80 59.25
C PRO A 541 -106.63 -39.29 60.62
N PRO A 542 -106.19 -38.87 61.83
CA PRO A 542 -106.54 -37.57 62.48
C PRO A 542 -105.35 -37.03 63.34
N GLY A 543 -105.28 -35.86 63.99
CA GLY A 543 -106.14 -34.73 64.31
C GLY A 543 -105.28 -33.77 65.18
N ALA A 544 -105.55 -32.47 65.10
CA ALA A 544 -104.87 -31.32 65.74
C ALA A 544 -104.68 -31.40 67.28
N PRO A 545 -103.90 -30.49 67.92
CA PRO A 545 -102.75 -29.71 67.43
C PRO A 545 -101.64 -29.64 68.50
N THR A 546 -100.93 -30.73 68.79
CA THR A 546 -99.76 -30.75 69.67
C THR A 546 -99.18 -32.14 69.68
#